data_AF-A0A7W8ZRL7-F1
#
_entry.id   AF-A0A7W8ZRL7-F1
#
_cell.length_a   1.000
_cell.length_b   1.000
_cell.length_c   1.000
_cell.angle_alpha   90.00
_cell.angle_beta   90.00
_cell.angle_gamma   90.00
#
_symmetry.space_group_name_H-M   'P 1'
#
loop_
_entity.id
_entity.type
_entity.pdbx_description
1 polymer ?
#
loop_
_entity_poly.entity_id
_entity_poly.type
_entity_poly.pdbx_seq_one_letter_code
_entity_poly.pdbx_strand_id
1 'polypeptide(L)'
;MEDINTKSVRYPVATDIKLEKIALKLGRTKKTTVIQMVEYFYRSKKDPLDLNDELLKKELVNGNNRIIGFFKTQEKDFLLPIFSDSGRLVTIAKQHTLYIKDIGKYMAQDLENTKKLAEGMTALQRGIARTQTHLEDKALLKLRFSKILEYYITQRESLGWTTANIKKEELQAHVRQSLENL
;
A
#
# COMPACT_ATOMS: atom_id res chain seq x y z
N MET A 1 -61.15 10.05 61.98
CA MET A 1 -59.84 10.10 61.31
C MET A 1 -58.94 10.90 62.24
N GLU A 2 -57.97 10.27 62.90
CA GLU A 2 -57.06 10.98 63.79
C GLU A 2 -56.27 12.01 62.99
N ASP A 3 -56.12 13.24 63.52
CA ASP A 3 -55.25 14.21 62.87
C ASP A 3 -53.81 13.70 62.94
N ILE A 4 -53.25 13.41 61.77
CA ILE A 4 -51.89 12.88 61.60
C ILE A 4 -50.84 13.89 62.12
N ASN A 5 -51.23 15.16 62.35
CA ASN A 5 -50.31 16.26 62.64
C ASN A 5 -50.41 16.73 64.08
N THR A 6 -49.87 15.91 64.99
CA THR A 6 -50.00 16.09 66.45
C THR A 6 -48.89 16.94 67.08
N LYS A 7 -47.92 17.42 66.30
CA LYS A 7 -46.73 18.14 66.80
C LYS A 7 -46.71 19.59 66.34
N SER A 8 -46.27 20.49 67.22
CA SER A 8 -46.14 21.92 66.94
C SER A 8 -44.73 22.40 67.25
N VAL A 9 -44.18 23.24 66.36
CA VAL A 9 -42.87 23.88 66.53
C VAL A 9 -43.10 25.36 66.79
N ARG A 10 -42.53 25.89 67.87
CA ARG A 10 -42.59 27.33 68.19
C ARG A 10 -41.39 28.04 67.55
N TYR A 11 -41.64 29.17 66.90
CA TYR A 11 -40.61 30.01 66.27
C TYR A 11 -40.99 31.50 66.38
N PRO A 12 -40.02 32.42 66.26
CA PRO A 12 -40.27 33.86 66.38
C PRO A 12 -41.22 34.39 65.31
N VAL A 13 -41.95 35.48 65.62
CA VAL A 13 -42.87 36.17 64.69
C VAL A 13 -42.17 36.61 63.41
N ALA A 14 -40.91 37.06 63.51
CA ALA A 14 -40.10 37.44 62.35
C ALA A 14 -39.87 36.26 61.38
N THR A 15 -39.75 35.04 61.90
CA THR A 15 -39.62 33.81 61.09
C THR A 15 -40.97 33.42 60.47
N ASP A 16 -42.09 33.67 61.17
CA ASP A 16 -43.43 33.43 60.63
C ASP A 16 -43.72 34.27 59.38
N ILE A 17 -43.39 35.56 59.42
CA ILE A 17 -43.55 36.46 58.27
C ILE A 17 -42.74 35.96 57.06
N LYS A 18 -41.53 35.44 57.30
CA LYS A 18 -40.68 34.87 56.23
C LYS A 18 -41.28 33.57 55.69
N LEU A 19 -41.74 32.68 56.56
CA LEU A 19 -42.36 31.42 56.18
C LEU A 19 -43.65 31.65 55.39
N GLU A 20 -44.44 32.66 55.76
CA GLU A 20 -45.64 33.06 55.03
C GLU A 20 -45.33 33.50 53.59
N LYS A 21 -44.34 34.38 53.43
CA LYS A 21 -43.90 34.83 52.10
C LYS A 21 -43.41 33.67 51.23
N ILE A 22 -42.66 32.73 51.81
CA ILE A 22 -42.16 31.54 51.09
C ILE A 22 -43.33 30.63 50.69
N ALA A 23 -44.24 30.35 51.62
CA ALA A 23 -45.39 29.49 51.40
C ALA A 23 -46.32 30.07 50.31
N LEU A 24 -46.60 31.38 50.36
CA LEU A 24 -47.36 32.09 49.33
C LEU A 24 -46.67 32.05 47.96
N LYS A 25 -45.35 32.31 47.90
CA LYS A 25 -44.58 32.25 46.66
C LYS A 25 -44.62 30.86 46.02
N LEU A 26 -44.64 29.81 46.83
CA LEU A 26 -44.70 28.42 46.36
C LEU A 26 -46.13 27.91 46.13
N GLY A 27 -47.16 28.71 46.41
CA GLY A 27 -48.56 28.33 46.30
C GLY A 27 -48.98 27.22 47.29
N ARG A 28 -48.36 27.17 48.47
CA ARG A 28 -48.51 26.09 49.46
C ARG A 28 -48.89 26.65 50.83
N THR A 29 -49.41 25.80 51.71
CA THR A 29 -49.61 26.18 53.11
C THR A 29 -48.27 26.22 53.86
N LYS A 30 -48.18 27.00 54.95
CA LYS A 30 -47.01 27.04 55.85
C LYS A 30 -46.61 25.62 56.30
N LYS A 31 -47.61 24.80 56.64
CA LYS A 31 -47.46 23.39 57.05
C LYS A 31 -46.81 22.53 55.97
N THR A 32 -47.36 22.53 54.75
CA THR A 32 -46.82 21.74 53.63
C THR A 32 -45.39 22.15 53.29
N THR A 33 -45.10 23.45 53.36
CA THR A 33 -43.77 24.01 53.09
C THR A 33 -42.75 23.48 54.09
N VAL A 34 -43.06 23.48 55.39
CA VAL A 34 -42.15 22.95 56.43
C VAL A 34 -41.92 21.46 56.27
N ILE A 35 -42.97 20.66 56.03
CA ILE A 35 -42.85 19.21 55.82
C ILE A 35 -41.89 18.92 54.66
N GLN A 36 -42.04 19.63 53.54
CA GLN A 36 -41.18 19.46 52.37
C GLN A 36 -39.75 19.97 52.60
N MET A 37 -39.56 21.05 53.37
CA MET A 37 -38.23 21.52 53.74
C MET A 37 -37.49 20.49 54.59
N VAL A 38 -38.16 19.91 55.60
CA VAL A 38 -37.59 18.85 56.44
C VAL A 38 -37.23 17.63 55.59
N GLU A 39 -38.13 17.19 54.71
CA GLU A 39 -37.87 16.07 53.80
C GLU A 39 -36.70 16.37 52.85
N TYR A 40 -36.62 17.59 52.32
CA TYR A 40 -35.54 18.02 51.44
C TYR A 40 -34.18 17.94 52.14
N PHE A 41 -34.03 18.53 53.33
CA PHE A 41 -32.77 18.47 54.08
C PHE A 41 -32.44 17.05 54.53
N TYR A 42 -33.45 16.26 54.93
CA TYR A 42 -33.25 14.87 55.30
C TYR A 42 -32.75 14.00 54.13
N ARG A 43 -33.29 14.18 52.92
CA ARG A 43 -32.86 13.43 51.72
C ARG A 43 -31.54 13.92 51.16
N SER A 44 -31.39 15.24 51.04
CA SER A 44 -30.19 15.85 50.44
C SER A 44 -28.98 15.83 51.38
N LYS A 45 -29.19 15.56 52.68
CA LYS A 45 -28.18 15.64 53.75
C LYS A 45 -27.48 17.00 53.83
N LYS A 46 -28.10 18.04 53.24
CA LYS A 46 -27.61 19.42 53.32
C LYS A 46 -27.84 19.96 54.72
N ASP A 47 -26.88 20.75 55.18
CA ASP A 47 -27.03 21.54 56.40
C ASP A 47 -27.93 22.75 56.10
N PRO A 48 -29.06 22.95 56.81
CA PRO A 48 -29.88 24.16 56.68
C PRO A 48 -29.14 25.47 56.98
N LEU A 49 -27.97 25.41 57.63
CA LEU A 49 -27.08 26.54 57.89
C LEU A 49 -26.11 26.84 56.73
N ASP A 50 -25.95 25.92 55.77
CA ASP A 50 -25.15 26.14 54.55
C ASP A 50 -25.92 26.97 53.53
N LEU A 51 -25.93 28.30 53.74
CA LEU A 51 -26.63 29.26 52.88
C LEU A 51 -26.01 29.40 51.48
N ASN A 52 -24.77 28.94 51.29
CA ASN A 52 -24.00 29.14 50.06
C ASN A 52 -23.96 27.90 49.16
N ASP A 53 -24.59 26.79 49.56
CA ASP A 53 -24.57 25.51 48.84
C ASP A 53 -23.13 25.05 48.55
N GLU A 54 -22.22 25.17 49.53
CA GLU A 54 -20.79 24.86 49.36
C GLU A 54 -20.56 23.40 48.94
N LEU A 55 -21.40 22.48 49.44
CA LEU A 55 -21.38 21.08 49.02
C LEU A 55 -21.65 20.92 47.52
N LEU A 56 -22.63 21.65 46.97
CA LEU A 56 -22.96 21.59 45.55
C LEU A 56 -21.84 22.18 44.69
N LYS A 57 -21.27 23.31 45.11
CA LYS A 57 -20.12 23.93 44.41
C LYS A 57 -18.94 22.98 44.37
N LYS A 58 -18.63 22.32 45.48
CA LYS A 58 -17.54 21.34 45.56
C LYS A 58 -17.76 20.17 44.59
N GLU A 59 -18.97 19.60 44.56
CA GLU A 59 -19.29 18.51 43.63
C GLU A 59 -19.22 18.95 42.16
N LEU A 60 -19.68 20.16 41.83
CA LEU A 60 -19.56 20.70 40.47
C LEU A 60 -18.11 20.91 40.05
N VAL A 61 -17.27 21.47 40.94
CA VAL A 61 -15.85 21.65 40.70
C VAL A 61 -15.15 20.30 40.53
N ASN A 62 -15.46 19.32 41.37
CA ASN A 62 -14.93 17.97 41.27
C ASN A 62 -15.35 17.28 39.96
N GLY A 63 -16.61 17.42 39.56
CA GLY A 63 -17.14 16.92 38.29
C GLY A 63 -16.40 17.53 37.09
N ASN A 64 -16.24 18.85 37.08
CA ASN A 64 -15.49 19.56 36.02
C ASN A 64 -14.03 19.12 35.98
N ASN A 65 -13.37 19.00 37.14
CA ASN A 65 -12.00 18.53 37.22
C ASN A 65 -11.84 17.10 36.68
N ARG A 66 -12.81 16.22 36.94
CA ARG A 66 -12.83 14.85 36.41
C ARG A 66 -12.97 14.84 34.89
N ILE A 67 -13.85 15.67 34.34
CA ILE A 67 -14.04 15.82 32.89
C ILE A 67 -12.75 16.35 32.23
N ILE A 68 -12.15 17.40 32.80
CA ILE A 68 -10.88 17.97 32.30
C ILE A 68 -9.76 16.92 32.38
N GLY A 69 -9.68 16.18 33.49
CA GLY A 69 -8.72 15.09 33.65
C GLY A 69 -8.88 14.02 32.57
N PHE A 70 -10.12 13.61 32.29
CA PHE A 70 -10.42 12.67 31.22
C PHE A 70 -9.98 13.18 29.85
N PHE A 71 -10.26 14.43 29.50
CA PHE A 71 -9.82 15.02 28.23
C PHE A 71 -8.29 15.08 28.12
N LYS A 72 -7.59 15.46 29.19
CA LYS A 72 -6.12 15.46 29.22
C LYS A 72 -5.55 14.06 29.03
N THR A 73 -6.15 13.06 29.66
CA THR A 73 -5.75 11.66 29.47
C THR A 73 -6.01 11.21 28.03
N GLN A 74 -7.17 11.53 27.45
CA GLN A 74 -7.45 11.20 26.05
C GLN A 74 -6.47 11.87 25.07
N GLU A 75 -6.16 13.13 25.31
CA GLU A 75 -5.22 13.88 24.48
C GLU A 75 -3.83 13.24 24.54
N LYS A 76 -3.35 12.93 25.75
CA LYS A 76 -2.05 12.33 25.97
C LYS A 76 -1.94 10.92 25.40
N ASP A 77 -2.93 10.08 25.69
CA ASP A 77 -2.84 8.64 25.43
C ASP A 77 -3.26 8.28 24.00
N PHE A 78 -4.06 9.13 23.33
CA PHE A 78 -4.57 8.83 21.98
C PHE A 78 -4.27 9.93 20.97
N LEU A 79 -4.70 11.19 21.23
CA LEU A 79 -4.65 12.22 20.18
C LEU A 79 -3.23 12.59 19.78
N LEU A 80 -2.33 12.76 20.75
CA LEU A 80 -0.91 13.06 20.48
C LEU A 80 -0.20 11.92 19.74
N PRO A 81 -0.32 10.64 20.17
CA PRO A 81 0.20 9.52 19.39
C PRO A 81 -0.33 9.45 17.96
N ILE A 82 -1.65 9.57 17.76
CA ILE A 82 -2.27 9.51 16.43
C ILE A 82 -1.71 10.61 15.53
N PHE A 83 -1.59 11.84 16.05
CA PHE A 83 -1.04 12.96 15.28
C PHE A 83 0.42 12.71 14.88
N SER A 84 1.24 12.27 15.84
CA SER A 84 2.65 11.92 15.60
C SER A 84 2.81 10.80 14.58
N ASP A 85 2.07 9.70 14.74
CA ASP A 85 2.16 8.54 13.87
C ASP A 85 1.63 8.82 12.47
N SER A 86 0.57 9.63 12.35
CA SER A 86 0.09 10.14 11.06
C SER A 86 1.17 10.96 10.34
N GLY A 87 1.86 11.86 11.06
CA GLY A 87 2.98 12.62 10.50
C GLY A 87 4.14 11.73 10.01
N ARG A 88 4.47 10.67 10.75
CA ARG A 88 5.45 9.66 10.34
C ARG A 88 5.00 8.90 9.10
N LEU A 89 3.75 8.46 9.06
CA LEU A 89 3.16 7.77 7.89
C LEU A 89 3.22 8.62 6.63
N VAL A 90 2.90 9.91 6.72
CA VAL A 90 3.01 10.85 5.59
C VAL A 90 4.45 10.93 5.09
N THR A 91 5.42 10.96 6.00
CA THR A 91 6.85 11.00 5.64
C THR A 91 7.29 9.72 4.94
N ILE A 92 6.92 8.56 5.47
CA ILE A 92 7.20 7.25 4.88
C ILE A 92 6.54 7.13 3.49
N ALA A 93 5.28 7.55 3.36
CA ALA A 93 4.56 7.51 2.08
C ALA A 93 5.23 8.37 1.00
N LYS A 94 5.74 9.55 1.37
CA LYS A 94 6.53 10.41 0.46
C LYS A 94 7.80 9.72 0.02
N GLN A 95 8.55 9.11 0.94
CA GLN A 95 9.77 8.36 0.61
C GLN A 95 9.48 7.16 -0.29
N HIS A 96 8.45 6.37 0.03
CA HIS A 96 8.02 5.23 -0.78
C HIS A 96 7.63 5.65 -2.20
N THR A 97 6.95 6.79 -2.35
CA THR A 97 6.58 7.32 -3.67
C THR A 97 7.81 7.64 -4.53
N LEU A 98 8.88 8.16 -3.92
CA LEU A 98 10.15 8.40 -4.61
C LEU A 98 10.79 7.08 -5.04
N TYR A 99 10.87 6.09 -4.15
CA TYR A 99 11.43 4.77 -4.48
C TYR A 99 10.64 4.08 -5.59
N ILE A 100 9.31 4.07 -5.53
CA ILE A 100 8.45 3.47 -6.56
C ILE A 100 8.68 4.16 -7.91
N LYS A 101 8.81 5.49 -7.92
CA LYS A 101 9.11 6.24 -9.15
C LYS A 101 10.45 5.81 -9.75
N ASP A 102 11.49 5.66 -8.93
CA ASP A 102 12.80 5.25 -9.42
C ASP A 102 12.82 3.79 -9.88
N ILE A 103 12.15 2.88 -9.16
CA ILE A 103 11.92 1.50 -9.62
C ILE A 103 11.24 1.50 -10.99
N GLY A 104 10.20 2.32 -11.19
CA GLY A 104 9.52 2.46 -12.48
C GLY A 104 10.46 2.88 -13.61
N LYS A 105 11.39 3.81 -13.36
CA LYS A 105 12.41 4.19 -14.34
C LYS A 105 13.37 3.05 -14.66
N TYR A 106 13.86 2.35 -13.64
CA TYR A 106 14.76 1.20 -13.83
C TYR A 106 14.07 0.09 -14.63
N MET A 107 12.82 -0.23 -14.33
CA MET A 107 12.05 -1.23 -15.07
C MET A 107 11.84 -0.83 -16.54
N ALA A 108 11.56 0.43 -16.82
CA ALA A 108 11.43 0.92 -18.19
C ALA A 108 12.76 0.79 -18.97
N GLN A 109 13.88 1.12 -18.32
CA GLN A 109 15.21 0.99 -18.92
C GLN A 109 15.59 -0.49 -19.13
N ASP A 110 15.27 -1.35 -18.17
CA ASP A 110 15.55 -2.78 -18.24
C ASP A 110 14.74 -3.47 -19.36
N LEU A 111 13.48 -3.06 -19.55
CA LEU A 111 12.65 -3.53 -20.66
C LEU A 111 13.28 -3.16 -22.02
N GLU A 112 13.75 -1.92 -22.17
CA GLU A 112 14.41 -1.47 -23.40
C GLU A 112 15.73 -2.21 -23.65
N ASN A 113 16.52 -2.45 -22.59
CA ASN A 113 17.76 -3.22 -22.68
C ASN A 113 17.48 -4.68 -23.08
N THR A 114 16.45 -5.28 -22.49
CA THR A 114 16.02 -6.66 -22.78
C THR A 114 15.57 -6.78 -24.24
N LYS A 115 14.84 -5.79 -24.75
CA LYS A 115 14.44 -5.74 -26.17
C LYS A 115 15.65 -5.70 -27.10
N LYS A 116 16.62 -4.80 -26.83
CA LYS A 116 17.87 -4.74 -27.61
C LYS A 116 18.66 -6.05 -27.57
N LEU A 117 18.70 -6.70 -26.40
CA LEU A 117 19.35 -8.00 -26.25
C LEU A 117 18.65 -9.08 -27.09
N ALA A 118 17.32 -9.11 -27.09
CA ALA A 118 16.54 -10.05 -27.89
C ALA A 118 16.74 -9.83 -29.41
N GLU A 119 16.77 -8.57 -29.85
CA GLU A 119 17.06 -8.21 -31.24
C GLU A 119 18.47 -8.65 -31.65
N GLY A 120 19.46 -8.39 -30.78
CA GLY A 120 20.85 -8.83 -30.96
C GLY A 120 20.98 -10.35 -31.03
N MET A 121 20.28 -11.08 -30.16
CA MET A 121 20.26 -12.55 -30.16
C MET A 121 19.65 -13.11 -31.44
N THR A 122 18.58 -12.49 -31.94
CA THR A 122 17.96 -12.90 -33.21
C THR A 122 18.90 -12.66 -34.38
N ALA A 123 19.63 -11.53 -34.39
CA ALA A 123 20.63 -11.25 -35.41
C ALA A 123 21.81 -12.25 -35.36
N LEU A 124 22.26 -12.61 -34.16
CA LEU A 124 23.30 -13.62 -33.94
C LEU A 124 22.86 -14.99 -34.48
N GLN A 125 21.64 -15.43 -34.15
CA GLN A 125 21.09 -16.70 -34.65
C GLN A 125 21.05 -16.75 -36.18
N ARG A 126 20.63 -15.66 -36.83
CA ARG A 126 20.68 -15.57 -38.31
C ARG A 126 22.11 -15.63 -38.85
N GLY A 127 23.06 -14.98 -38.17
CA GLY A 127 24.47 -15.03 -38.51
C GLY A 127 25.02 -16.46 -38.45
N ILE A 128 24.75 -17.16 -37.35
CA ILE A 128 25.15 -18.56 -37.15
C ILE A 128 24.55 -19.45 -38.24
N ALA A 129 23.25 -19.32 -38.53
CA ALA A 129 22.59 -20.12 -39.56
C ALA A 129 23.23 -19.89 -40.94
N ARG A 130 23.52 -18.64 -41.31
CA ARG A 130 24.22 -18.32 -42.58
C ARG A 130 25.62 -18.93 -42.62
N THR A 131 26.38 -18.81 -41.53
CA THR A 131 27.72 -19.41 -41.45
C THR A 131 27.65 -20.92 -41.60
N GLN A 132 26.68 -21.58 -40.96
CA GLN A 132 26.46 -23.01 -41.09
C GLN A 132 26.16 -23.42 -42.54
N THR A 133 25.24 -22.73 -43.20
CA THR A 133 24.94 -22.98 -44.62
C THR A 133 26.19 -22.80 -45.51
N HIS A 134 26.97 -21.73 -45.29
CA HIS A 134 28.21 -21.53 -46.05
C HIS A 134 29.25 -22.63 -45.82
N LEU A 135 29.33 -23.19 -44.61
CA LEU A 135 30.22 -24.32 -44.31
C LEU A 135 29.76 -25.60 -45.02
N GLU A 136 28.46 -25.85 -45.05
CA GLU A 136 27.84 -26.99 -45.75
C GLU A 136 28.02 -26.88 -47.27
N ASP A 137 27.73 -25.71 -47.84
CA ASP A 137 27.92 -25.43 -49.27
C ASP A 137 29.39 -25.58 -49.66
N LYS A 138 30.31 -25.06 -48.83
CA LYS A 138 31.76 -25.22 -49.05
C LYS A 138 32.19 -26.69 -49.02
N ALA A 139 31.65 -27.48 -48.09
CA ALA A 139 31.94 -28.92 -48.02
C ALA A 139 31.40 -29.66 -49.25
N LEU A 140 30.19 -29.34 -49.68
CA LEU A 140 29.56 -29.90 -50.88
C LEU A 140 30.33 -29.53 -52.15
N LEU A 141 30.75 -28.27 -52.28
CA LEU A 141 31.55 -27.77 -53.40
C LEU A 141 32.88 -28.55 -53.49
N LYS A 142 33.58 -28.71 -52.36
CA LYS A 142 34.81 -29.50 -52.29
C LYS A 142 34.58 -30.95 -52.72
N LEU A 143 33.48 -31.57 -52.27
CA LEU A 143 33.13 -32.94 -52.64
C LEU A 143 32.85 -33.07 -54.14
N ARG A 144 32.03 -32.18 -54.71
CA ARG A 144 31.71 -32.16 -56.15
C ARG A 144 32.96 -31.96 -57.00
N PHE A 145 33.79 -30.98 -56.63
CA PHE A 145 35.06 -30.72 -57.31
C PHE A 145 36.00 -31.94 -57.24
N SER A 146 36.11 -32.58 -56.07
CA SER A 146 36.94 -33.79 -55.90
C SER A 146 36.49 -34.92 -56.82
N LYS A 147 35.18 -35.16 -56.95
CA LYS A 147 34.62 -36.17 -57.86
C LYS A 147 34.95 -35.88 -59.33
N ILE A 148 34.85 -34.63 -59.76
CA ILE A 148 35.20 -34.22 -61.13
C ILE A 148 36.69 -34.42 -61.38
N LEU A 149 37.53 -34.04 -60.43
CA LEU A 149 38.98 -34.22 -60.52
C LEU A 149 39.35 -35.70 -60.60
N GLU A 150 38.73 -36.54 -59.77
CA GLU A 150 38.98 -37.98 -59.74
C GLU A 150 38.49 -38.68 -61.01
N TYR A 151 37.34 -38.27 -61.53
CA TYR A 151 36.87 -38.69 -62.86
C TYR A 151 37.89 -38.30 -63.95
N TYR A 152 38.36 -37.05 -63.94
CA TYR A 152 39.36 -36.57 -64.91
C TYR A 152 40.65 -37.39 -64.84
N ILE A 153 41.19 -37.61 -63.64
CA ILE A 153 42.41 -38.40 -63.43
C ILE A 153 42.22 -39.81 -63.98
N THR A 154 41.14 -40.49 -63.58
CA THR A 154 40.83 -41.88 -63.98
C THR A 154 40.68 -42.01 -65.50
N GLN A 155 39.93 -41.10 -66.14
CA GLN A 155 39.76 -41.11 -67.60
C GLN A 155 41.04 -40.73 -68.34
N ARG A 156 41.84 -39.83 -67.78
CA ARG A 156 43.13 -39.47 -68.39
C ARG A 156 44.11 -40.64 -68.36
N GLU A 157 44.17 -41.38 -67.26
CA GLU A 157 45.00 -42.58 -67.13
C GLU A 157 44.55 -43.70 -68.08
N SER A 158 43.23 -43.89 -68.26
CA SER A 158 42.68 -44.92 -69.14
C SER A 158 42.94 -44.69 -70.63
N LEU A 159 43.13 -43.43 -71.04
CA LEU A 159 43.36 -43.07 -72.45
C LEU A 159 44.75 -43.52 -72.97
N GLY A 160 45.75 -43.76 -72.12
CA GLY A 160 47.09 -44.22 -72.54
C GLY A 160 47.87 -43.22 -73.43
N TRP A 161 49.10 -43.57 -73.85
CA TRP A 161 49.98 -42.66 -74.62
C TRP A 161 49.60 -42.49 -76.11
N THR A 162 48.87 -43.44 -76.71
CA THR A 162 48.57 -43.49 -78.16
C THR A 162 47.18 -42.96 -78.54
N THR A 163 46.46 -42.31 -77.62
CA THR A 163 45.09 -41.81 -77.89
C THR A 163 45.05 -40.56 -78.75
N ALA A 164 44.09 -40.57 -79.69
CA ALA A 164 43.76 -39.45 -80.57
C ALA A 164 43.44 -38.17 -79.78
N ASN A 165 43.96 -37.03 -80.25
CA ASN A 165 43.74 -35.71 -79.63
C ASN A 165 42.26 -35.37 -79.42
N ILE A 166 41.37 -35.86 -80.29
CA ILE A 166 39.92 -35.66 -80.21
C ILE A 166 39.36 -36.15 -78.86
N LYS A 167 39.76 -37.34 -78.39
CA LYS A 167 39.29 -37.87 -77.09
C LYS A 167 39.80 -37.06 -75.89
N LYS A 168 40.97 -36.42 -76.03
CA LYS A 168 41.52 -35.54 -74.99
C LYS A 168 40.75 -34.22 -74.94
N GLU A 169 40.35 -33.68 -76.09
CA GLU A 169 39.50 -32.48 -76.17
C GLU A 169 38.10 -32.74 -75.63
N GLU A 170 37.48 -33.88 -75.96
CA GLU A 170 36.18 -34.29 -75.42
C GLU A 170 36.20 -34.41 -73.88
N LEU A 171 37.24 -35.05 -73.31
CA LEU A 171 37.40 -35.15 -71.87
C LEU A 171 37.55 -33.76 -71.21
N GLN A 172 38.33 -32.87 -71.82
CA GLN A 172 38.48 -31.50 -71.32
C GLN A 172 37.17 -30.71 -71.42
N ALA A 173 36.43 -30.83 -72.51
CA ALA A 173 35.14 -30.18 -72.70
C ALA A 173 34.13 -30.67 -71.65
N HIS A 174 34.05 -31.98 -71.42
CA HIS A 174 33.18 -32.58 -70.42
C HIS A 174 33.50 -32.08 -69.00
N VAL A 175 34.78 -32.01 -68.64
CA VAL A 175 35.21 -31.54 -67.31
C VAL A 175 34.97 -30.04 -67.12
N ARG A 176 35.24 -29.22 -68.15
CA ARG A 176 34.91 -27.78 -68.11
C ARG A 176 33.41 -27.56 -67.93
N GLN A 177 32.58 -28.30 -68.67
CA GLN A 177 31.13 -28.20 -68.53
C GLN A 177 30.65 -28.72 -67.17
N SER A 178 31.28 -29.76 -66.61
CA SER A 178 30.98 -30.23 -65.26
C SER A 178 31.37 -29.22 -64.17
N LEU A 179 32.41 -28.42 -64.40
CA LEU A 179 32.81 -27.31 -63.51
C LEU A 179 31.88 -26.09 -63.64
N GLU A 180 31.34 -25.82 -64.83
CA GLU A 180 30.32 -24.76 -65.03
C GLU A 180 29.00 -25.08 -64.33
N ASN A 181 28.66 -26.36 -64.19
CA ASN A 181 27.43 -26.84 -63.57
C ASN A 181 27.52 -26.97 -62.02
N LEU A 182 28.60 -26.50 -61.41
CA LEU A 182 28.99 -26.81 -60.03
C LEU A 182 28.49 -25.78 -59.04
#